data_AF-A0A971XW94-F1
#
_entry.id   AF-A0A971XW94-F1
#
_cell.length_a   1.000
_cell.length_b   1.000
_cell.length_c   1.000
_cell.angle_alpha   90.00
_cell.angle_beta   90.00
_cell.angle_gamma   90.00
#
_symmetry.space_group_name_H-M   'P 1'
#
loop_
_entity.id
_entity.type
_entity.pdbx_description
1 polymer ?
#
loop_
_entity_poly.entity_id
_entity_poly.type
_entity_poly.pdbx_seq_one_letter_code
_entity_poly.pdbx_strand_id
1 'polypeptide(L)'
;FPVVRYTERPDVVAAHLLEGHIVIITDTTPAAMIVPVTAWHFTQHAEDYFNNPVVGTYIRWLRFLAFLTAFLLTPLWLALAQNQEVLPPMLSFIGPKEEAAVPMFLQFIILELAIDMTRMAFIHTPSAVASSLGLIAAILLGQFAVDVGLFVPETILYQAVAALAFFAIPNYEFGMATRLFRFLVLILTGFFSFWGLAVGVLVTILVMGFTKSLGLPYLWPLIPWHWPSLKRLLFRYPIPTVSKRPPFTRPVDADIKETSGQQGVPAPRKNLGPRTVPFSLTKGSEFPSGPGRSAEVGMGQLTKERTERTADGHYSWYPEGPCLPRLFSAVESIPI
;
A
#
# COMPACT_ATOMS: atom_id res chain seq x y z
N PHE A 1 -9.07 -8.81 5.98
CA PHE A 1 -8.30 -7.70 5.39
C PHE A 1 -7.14 -7.35 6.30
N PRO A 2 -6.00 -6.89 5.77
CA PRO A 2 -4.83 -6.55 6.58
C PRO A 2 -5.14 -5.36 7.48
N VAL A 3 -4.84 -5.48 8.78
CA VAL A 3 -5.04 -4.41 9.78
C VAL A 3 -3.76 -3.63 10.09
N VAL A 4 -2.64 -4.04 9.47
CA VAL A 4 -1.30 -3.45 9.58
C VAL A 4 -0.79 -3.20 8.17
N ARG A 5 -0.09 -2.08 7.96
CA ARG A 5 0.62 -1.81 6.72
C ARG A 5 2.11 -2.02 6.93
N TYR A 6 2.69 -2.92 6.15
CA TYR A 6 4.14 -3.12 6.06
C TYR A 6 4.73 -2.19 5.01
N THR A 7 5.90 -1.62 5.31
CA THR A 7 6.66 -0.84 4.33
C THR A 7 8.16 -0.94 4.60
N GLU A 8 8.96 -1.06 3.55
CA GLU A 8 10.42 -0.95 3.57
C GLU A 8 10.89 0.50 3.36
N ARG A 9 9.96 1.38 2.99
CA ARG A 9 10.24 2.75 2.55
C ARG A 9 10.24 3.74 3.72
N PRO A 10 11.38 4.38 4.05
CA PRO A 10 11.48 5.29 5.20
C PRO A 10 10.70 6.60 5.01
N ASP A 11 10.48 7.05 3.78
CA ASP A 11 9.67 8.23 3.46
C ASP A 11 8.19 8.02 3.81
N VAL A 12 7.67 6.82 3.55
CA VAL A 12 6.30 6.42 3.94
C VAL A 12 6.16 6.39 5.46
N VAL A 13 7.17 5.87 6.17
CA VAL A 13 7.23 5.85 7.63
C VAL A 13 7.18 7.26 8.21
N ALA A 14 8.02 8.17 7.71
CA ALA A 14 8.07 9.56 8.18
C ALA A 14 6.74 10.29 7.95
N ALA A 15 6.11 10.12 6.78
CA ALA A 15 4.81 10.72 6.48
C ALA A 15 3.72 10.25 7.46
N HIS A 16 3.64 8.95 7.72
CA HIS A 16 2.66 8.39 8.65
C HIS A 16 2.91 8.83 10.10
N LEU A 17 4.17 8.96 10.53
CA LEU A 17 4.52 9.53 11.85
C LEU A 17 4.05 10.99 11.98
N LEU A 18 4.23 11.81 10.95
CA LEU A 18 3.76 13.22 10.93
C LEU A 18 2.22 13.33 10.99
N GLU A 19 1.53 12.35 10.42
CA GLU A 19 0.07 12.21 10.51
C GLU A 19 -0.42 11.71 11.88
N GLY A 20 0.49 11.23 12.74
CA GLY A 20 0.19 10.73 14.09
C GLY A 20 -0.02 9.22 14.18
N HIS A 21 0.47 8.44 13.22
CA HIS A 21 0.45 6.98 13.30
C HIS A 21 1.55 6.45 14.23
N ILE A 22 1.37 5.22 14.69
CA ILE A 22 2.35 4.46 15.45
C ILE A 22 3.11 3.56 14.48
N VAL A 23 4.44 3.60 14.58
CA VAL A 23 5.32 2.74 13.79
C VAL A 23 6.05 1.80 14.74
N ILE A 24 6.00 0.50 14.42
CA ILE A 24 6.65 -0.56 15.18
C ILE A 24 7.74 -1.13 14.28
N ILE A 25 8.97 -1.12 14.78
CA ILE A 25 10.13 -1.73 14.13
C ILE A 25 10.55 -2.91 15.01
N THR A 26 10.62 -4.09 14.41
CA THR A 26 11.07 -5.31 15.07
C THR A 26 12.49 -5.64 14.64
N ASP A 27 13.30 -6.12 15.57
CA ASP A 27 14.65 -6.60 15.25
C ASP A 27 14.56 -7.71 14.19
N THR A 28 15.55 -7.80 13.30
CA THR A 28 15.65 -8.77 12.18
C THR A 28 14.61 -8.68 11.05
N THR A 29 13.65 -7.75 11.09
CA THR A 29 12.65 -7.59 10.02
C THR A 29 13.01 -6.40 9.10
N PRO A 30 13.12 -6.58 7.76
CA PRO A 30 13.48 -5.49 6.84
C PRO A 30 12.33 -4.51 6.53
N ALA A 31 11.22 -4.58 7.27
CA ALA A 31 10.03 -3.77 7.03
C ALA A 31 9.48 -3.20 8.36
N ALA A 32 9.02 -1.96 8.32
CA ALA A 32 8.34 -1.30 9.42
C ALA A 32 6.82 -1.55 9.37
N MET A 33 6.22 -1.76 10.54
CA MET A 33 4.77 -1.93 10.70
C MET A 33 4.11 -0.60 11.08
N ILE A 34 3.08 -0.19 10.34
CA ILE A 34 2.33 1.05 10.57
C ILE A 34 0.91 0.72 11.03
N VAL A 35 0.50 1.33 12.14
CA VAL A 35 -0.83 1.20 12.77
C VAL A 35 -1.26 2.51 13.45
N PRO A 36 -2.56 2.82 13.61
CA PRO A 36 -3.70 2.18 12.97
C PRO A 36 -3.81 2.54 11.48
N VAL A 37 -4.29 1.62 10.64
CA VAL A 37 -4.49 1.88 9.21
C VAL A 37 -5.92 1.62 8.77
N THR A 38 -6.34 2.34 7.73
CA THR A 38 -7.63 2.16 7.04
C THR A 38 -7.41 1.56 5.66
N ALA A 39 -8.48 1.03 5.04
CA ALA A 39 -8.45 0.48 3.68
C ALA A 39 -7.79 1.42 2.66
N TRP A 40 -8.02 2.72 2.82
CA TRP A 40 -7.55 3.75 1.90
C TRP A 40 -6.06 4.06 1.99
N HIS A 41 -5.41 3.73 3.11
CA HIS A 41 -3.95 3.85 3.21
C HIS A 41 -3.27 2.80 2.31
N PHE A 42 -3.92 1.66 2.05
CA PHE A 42 -3.41 0.64 1.14
C PHE A 42 -3.48 1.04 -0.33
N THR A 43 -4.41 1.92 -0.71
CA THR A 43 -4.54 2.42 -2.08
C THR A 43 -3.64 3.64 -2.35
N GLN A 44 -2.93 4.17 -1.36
CA GLN A 44 -2.03 5.30 -1.55
C GLN A 44 -0.58 4.84 -1.75
N HIS A 45 0.13 5.53 -2.64
CA HIS A 45 1.55 5.31 -2.88
C HIS A 45 2.33 6.62 -2.71
N ALA A 46 3.59 6.53 -2.29
CA ALA A 46 4.44 7.70 -2.08
C ALA A 46 4.72 8.46 -3.39
N GLU A 47 4.77 7.76 -4.53
CA GLU A 47 4.98 8.38 -5.84
C GLU A 47 3.88 9.33 -6.27
N ASP A 48 2.68 9.16 -5.69
CA ASP A 48 1.58 10.09 -5.90
C ASP A 48 1.96 11.49 -5.40
N TYR A 49 2.96 11.61 -4.53
CA TYR A 49 3.44 12.86 -3.93
C TYR A 49 4.64 13.49 -4.64
N PHE A 50 5.35 12.76 -5.50
CA PHE A 50 6.48 13.32 -6.27
C PHE A 50 6.05 14.08 -7.52
N ASN A 51 4.87 13.75 -8.06
CA ASN A 51 4.34 14.40 -9.26
C ASN A 51 3.64 15.73 -8.95
N ASN A 52 3.23 16.48 -9.98
CA ASN A 52 2.32 17.63 -9.79
C ASN A 52 0.97 17.13 -9.18
N PRO A 53 0.31 17.89 -8.28
CA PRO A 53 -0.99 17.51 -7.71
C PRO A 53 -2.04 17.03 -8.71
N VAL A 54 -2.09 17.60 -9.92
CA VAL A 54 -3.03 17.16 -10.98
C VAL A 54 -2.69 15.75 -11.46
N VAL A 55 -1.42 15.49 -11.79
CA VAL A 55 -0.93 14.18 -12.24
C VAL A 55 -1.05 13.14 -11.13
N GLY A 56 -0.70 13.50 -9.89
CA GLY A 56 -0.84 12.62 -8.73
C GLY A 56 -2.30 12.25 -8.45
N THR A 57 -3.24 13.18 -8.66
CA THR A 57 -4.67 12.88 -8.56
C THR A 57 -5.10 11.90 -9.65
N TYR A 58 -4.69 12.11 -10.90
CA TYR A 58 -4.97 11.18 -12.01
C TYR A 58 -4.48 9.75 -11.73
N ILE A 59 -3.24 9.59 -11.27
CA ILE A 59 -2.67 8.27 -10.92
C ILE A 59 -3.49 7.62 -9.79
N ARG A 60 -3.95 8.42 -8.83
CA ARG A 60 -4.79 7.92 -7.73
C ARG A 60 -6.12 7.38 -8.24
N TRP A 61 -6.79 8.09 -9.16
CA TRP A 61 -8.03 7.60 -9.80
C TRP A 61 -7.79 6.33 -10.61
N LEU A 62 -6.69 6.26 -11.35
CA LEU A 62 -6.32 5.07 -12.12
C LEU A 62 -6.15 3.85 -11.21
N ARG A 63 -5.53 4.03 -10.04
CA ARG A 63 -5.36 2.96 -9.06
C ARG A 63 -6.66 2.55 -8.38
N PHE A 64 -7.55 3.50 -8.10
CA PHE A 64 -8.90 3.18 -7.63
C PHE A 64 -9.68 2.37 -8.67
N LEU A 65 -9.59 2.76 -9.95
CA LEU A 65 -10.19 2.02 -11.05
C LEU A 65 -9.57 0.63 -11.16
N ALA A 66 -8.25 0.51 -11.06
CA ALA A 66 -7.55 -0.76 -11.10
C ALA A 66 -7.93 -1.69 -9.94
N PHE A 67 -8.11 -1.16 -8.73
CA PHE A 67 -8.64 -1.94 -7.62
C PHE A 67 -10.05 -2.46 -7.93
N LEU A 68 -10.94 -1.60 -8.44
CA LEU A 68 -12.31 -1.98 -8.80
C LEU A 68 -12.34 -3.01 -9.94
N THR A 69 -11.54 -2.84 -10.99
CA THR A 69 -11.46 -3.81 -12.09
C THR A 69 -10.82 -5.11 -11.64
N ALA A 70 -9.75 -5.07 -10.84
CA ALA A 70 -9.14 -6.27 -10.29
C ALA A 70 -10.15 -7.07 -9.46
N PHE A 71 -10.96 -6.43 -8.62
CA PHE A 71 -11.91 -7.10 -7.74
C PHE A 71 -13.19 -7.56 -8.44
N LEU A 72 -13.82 -6.70 -9.26
CA LEU A 72 -15.15 -6.93 -9.80
C LEU A 72 -15.17 -7.47 -11.23
N LEU A 73 -14.16 -7.22 -12.07
CA LEU A 73 -14.27 -7.48 -13.51
C LEU A 73 -14.57 -8.95 -13.82
N THR A 74 -13.78 -9.87 -13.25
CA THR A 74 -13.92 -11.31 -13.47
C THR A 74 -15.27 -11.86 -13.00
N PRO A 75 -15.69 -11.70 -11.71
CA PRO A 75 -16.98 -12.19 -11.27
C PRO A 75 -18.15 -11.47 -11.96
N LEU A 76 -18.04 -10.17 -12.23
CA LEU A 76 -19.08 -9.43 -12.95
C LEU A 76 -19.30 -9.98 -14.35
N TRP A 77 -18.22 -10.22 -15.08
CA TRP A 77 -18.33 -10.78 -16.42
C TRP A 77 -18.95 -12.17 -16.40
N LEU A 78 -18.58 -13.03 -15.44
CA LEU A 78 -19.19 -14.35 -15.28
C LEU A 78 -20.71 -14.26 -15.03
N ALA A 79 -21.15 -13.34 -14.16
CA ALA A 79 -22.57 -13.13 -13.90
C ALA A 79 -23.34 -12.68 -15.16
N LEU A 80 -22.74 -11.77 -15.95
CA LEU A 80 -23.35 -11.28 -17.19
C LEU A 80 -23.41 -12.40 -18.24
N ALA A 81 -22.32 -13.14 -18.43
CA ALA A 81 -22.24 -14.23 -19.40
C ALA A 81 -23.23 -15.38 -19.11
N GLN A 82 -23.57 -15.62 -17.84
CA GLN A 82 -24.59 -16.59 -17.42
C GLN A 82 -26.03 -16.14 -17.66
N ASN A 83 -26.30 -14.83 -17.80
CA ASN A 83 -27.65 -14.28 -17.92
C ASN A 83 -27.83 -13.43 -19.20
N GLN A 84 -27.28 -13.89 -20.32
CA GLN A 84 -27.36 -13.17 -21.61
C GLN A 84 -28.79 -12.83 -22.03
N GLU A 85 -29.77 -13.66 -21.65
CA GLU A 85 -31.19 -13.46 -21.97
C GLU A 85 -31.82 -12.23 -21.28
N VAL A 86 -31.27 -11.79 -20.15
CA VAL A 86 -31.80 -10.67 -19.35
C VAL A 86 -31.12 -9.34 -19.73
N LEU A 87 -30.08 -9.38 -20.56
CA LEU A 87 -29.28 -8.21 -20.91
C LEU A 87 -29.96 -7.32 -21.96
N PRO A 88 -29.92 -5.98 -21.80
CA PRO A 88 -30.40 -5.06 -22.84
C PRO A 88 -29.67 -5.28 -24.18
N PRO A 89 -30.30 -5.00 -25.33
CA PRO A 89 -29.68 -5.21 -26.64
C PRO A 89 -28.35 -4.49 -26.86
N MET A 90 -28.09 -3.39 -26.13
CA MET A 90 -26.80 -2.68 -26.16
C MET A 90 -25.63 -3.48 -25.57
N LEU A 91 -25.91 -4.47 -24.72
CA LEU A 91 -24.92 -5.28 -24.00
C LEU A 91 -24.89 -6.74 -24.49
N SER A 92 -25.59 -7.06 -25.58
CA SER A 92 -25.65 -8.41 -26.17
C SER A 92 -24.31 -8.90 -26.74
N PHE A 93 -23.31 -8.01 -26.87
CA PHE A 93 -21.94 -8.38 -27.21
C PHE A 93 -21.21 -9.10 -26.06
N ILE A 94 -21.76 -9.08 -24.85
CA ILE A 94 -21.18 -9.70 -23.65
C ILE A 94 -21.68 -11.14 -23.55
N GLY A 95 -20.83 -12.08 -23.93
CA GLY A 95 -21.10 -13.51 -23.84
C GLY A 95 -20.11 -14.31 -24.68
N PRO A 96 -19.80 -15.57 -24.34
CA PRO A 96 -19.06 -16.45 -25.23
C PRO A 96 -19.75 -16.54 -26.60
N LYS A 97 -19.01 -16.24 -27.66
CA LYS A 97 -19.46 -16.46 -29.04
C LYS A 97 -19.31 -17.91 -29.47
N GLU A 98 -18.43 -18.64 -28.78
CA GLU A 98 -18.06 -20.01 -29.07
C GLU A 98 -18.22 -20.85 -27.80
N GLU A 99 -18.70 -22.08 -27.95
CA GLU A 99 -18.78 -23.04 -26.85
C GLU A 99 -17.42 -23.72 -26.66
N ALA A 100 -16.88 -23.64 -25.45
CA ALA A 100 -15.66 -24.35 -25.07
C ALA A 100 -15.99 -25.66 -24.33
N ALA A 101 -15.03 -26.59 -24.32
CA ALA A 101 -15.18 -27.89 -23.68
C ALA A 101 -15.39 -27.80 -22.15
N VAL A 102 -14.90 -26.72 -21.53
CA VAL A 102 -14.97 -26.49 -20.08
C VAL A 102 -16.02 -25.44 -19.76
N PRO A 103 -16.86 -25.62 -18.72
CA PRO A 103 -17.79 -24.60 -18.25
C PRO A 103 -17.09 -23.27 -17.92
N MET A 104 -17.69 -22.14 -18.27
CA MET A 104 -17.13 -20.80 -18.06
C MET A 104 -16.67 -20.54 -16.62
N PHE A 105 -17.43 -21.02 -15.64
CA PHE A 105 -17.06 -20.91 -14.23
C PHE A 105 -15.70 -21.58 -13.93
N LEU A 106 -15.52 -22.81 -14.42
CA LEU A 106 -14.28 -23.56 -14.21
C LEU A 106 -13.10 -22.94 -14.97
N GLN A 107 -13.33 -22.33 -16.14
CA GLN A 107 -12.30 -21.61 -16.86
C GLN A 107 -11.69 -20.48 -16.00
N PHE A 108 -12.51 -19.64 -15.36
CA PHE A 108 -11.99 -18.58 -14.49
C PHE A 108 -11.26 -19.10 -13.26
N ILE A 109 -11.75 -20.18 -12.65
CA ILE A 109 -11.07 -20.80 -11.50
C ILE A 109 -9.68 -21.29 -11.92
N ILE A 110 -9.57 -21.98 -13.07
CA ILE A 110 -8.29 -22.47 -13.59
C ILE A 110 -7.36 -21.30 -13.90
N LEU A 111 -7.85 -20.25 -14.57
CA LEU A 111 -7.00 -19.10 -14.92
C LEU A 111 -6.55 -18.30 -13.70
N GLU A 112 -7.41 -18.14 -12.70
CA GLU A 112 -7.06 -17.47 -11.44
C GLU A 112 -5.93 -18.24 -10.73
N LEU A 113 -6.06 -19.56 -10.61
CA LEU A 113 -5.02 -20.41 -10.04
C LEU A 113 -3.74 -20.40 -10.89
N ALA A 114 -3.85 -20.42 -12.22
CA ALA A 114 -2.71 -20.39 -13.13
C ALA A 114 -1.88 -19.10 -12.97
N ILE A 115 -2.54 -17.95 -12.84
CA ILE A 115 -1.86 -16.67 -12.58
C ILE A 115 -1.16 -16.67 -11.22
N ASP A 116 -1.78 -17.26 -10.21
CA ASP A 116 -1.19 -17.36 -8.87
C ASP A 116 0.03 -18.28 -8.83
N MET A 117 -0.07 -19.43 -9.49
CA MET A 117 1.06 -20.35 -9.66
C MET A 117 2.19 -19.69 -10.45
N THR A 118 1.86 -18.97 -11.52
CA THR A 118 2.84 -18.25 -12.33
C THR A 118 3.56 -17.18 -11.51
N ARG A 119 2.82 -16.42 -10.69
CA ARG A 119 3.40 -15.40 -9.82
C ARG A 119 4.34 -16.01 -8.78
N MET A 120 3.95 -17.11 -8.15
CA MET A 120 4.81 -17.84 -7.20
C MET A 120 6.07 -18.38 -7.89
N ALA A 121 5.94 -18.92 -9.11
CA ALA A 121 7.07 -19.38 -9.89
C ALA A 121 8.06 -18.25 -10.23
N PHE A 122 7.56 -17.07 -10.60
CA PHE A 122 8.44 -15.93 -10.93
C PHE A 122 9.19 -15.35 -9.73
N ILE A 123 8.64 -15.40 -8.52
CA ILE A 123 9.35 -14.95 -7.32
C ILE A 123 10.57 -15.84 -7.02
N HIS A 124 10.52 -17.12 -7.40
CA HIS A 124 11.62 -18.07 -7.22
C HIS A 124 12.53 -18.22 -8.45
N THR A 125 12.18 -17.59 -9.57
CA THR A 125 12.97 -17.66 -10.80
C THR A 125 13.88 -16.43 -10.91
N PRO A 126 15.17 -16.59 -11.25
CA PRO A 126 16.06 -15.45 -11.50
C PRO A 126 15.50 -14.49 -12.55
N SER A 127 15.59 -13.19 -12.28
CA SER A 127 15.00 -12.13 -13.13
C SER A 127 15.52 -12.14 -14.56
N ALA A 128 16.77 -12.60 -14.79
CA ALA A 128 17.39 -12.70 -16.12
C ALA A 128 16.66 -13.67 -17.06
N VAL A 129 15.94 -14.68 -16.53
CA VAL A 129 15.23 -15.70 -17.33
C VAL A 129 13.72 -15.53 -17.26
N ALA A 130 13.22 -14.90 -16.18
CA ALA A 130 11.79 -14.77 -15.92
C ALA A 130 11.03 -14.00 -17.01
N SER A 131 11.60 -12.93 -17.57
CA SER A 131 10.92 -12.10 -18.58
C SER A 131 10.72 -12.84 -19.91
N SER A 132 11.78 -13.45 -20.44
CA SER A 132 11.73 -14.22 -21.70
C SER A 132 10.82 -15.43 -21.58
N LEU A 133 10.96 -16.20 -20.49
CA LEU A 133 10.11 -17.37 -20.25
C LEU A 133 8.65 -16.98 -20.05
N GLY A 134 8.39 -15.86 -19.36
CA GLY A 134 7.04 -15.35 -19.15
C GLY A 134 6.35 -14.91 -20.43
N LEU A 135 7.07 -14.29 -21.37
CA LEU A 135 6.52 -13.93 -22.68
C LEU A 135 6.14 -15.17 -23.49
N ILE A 136 7.05 -16.14 -23.55
CA ILE A 136 6.84 -17.41 -24.27
C ILE A 136 5.65 -18.16 -23.65
N ALA A 137 5.59 -18.27 -22.33
CA ALA A 137 4.50 -18.93 -21.63
C ALA A 137 3.15 -18.21 -21.87
N ALA A 138 3.11 -16.89 -21.79
CA ALA A 138 1.88 -16.13 -21.98
C ALA A 138 1.30 -16.29 -23.40
N ILE A 139 2.15 -16.21 -24.43
CA ILE A 139 1.70 -16.31 -25.83
C ILE A 139 1.36 -17.76 -26.18
N LEU A 140 2.26 -18.72 -25.95
CA LEU A 140 2.04 -20.11 -26.37
C LEU A 140 0.91 -20.77 -25.58
N LEU A 141 0.88 -20.63 -24.26
CA LEU A 141 -0.19 -21.24 -23.47
C LEU A 141 -1.54 -20.58 -23.77
N GLY A 142 -1.57 -19.26 -23.98
CA GLY A 142 -2.79 -18.54 -24.34
C GLY A 142 -3.34 -18.97 -25.70
N GLN A 143 -2.48 -19.08 -26.72
CA GLN A 143 -2.87 -19.52 -28.07
C GLN A 143 -3.33 -20.97 -28.07
N PHE A 144 -2.53 -21.90 -27.54
CA PHE A 144 -2.89 -23.31 -27.53
C PHE A 144 -4.13 -23.61 -26.65
N ALA A 145 -4.35 -22.84 -25.58
CA ALA A 145 -5.56 -22.93 -24.77
C ALA A 145 -6.84 -22.66 -25.58
N VAL A 146 -6.78 -21.69 -26.51
CA VAL A 146 -7.89 -21.37 -27.41
C VAL A 146 -7.98 -22.39 -28.55
N ASP A 147 -6.85 -22.73 -29.18
CA ASP A 147 -6.83 -23.62 -30.36
C ASP A 147 -7.33 -25.03 -30.03
N VAL A 148 -7.06 -25.52 -28.82
CA VAL A 148 -7.56 -26.83 -28.32
C VAL A 148 -9.04 -26.77 -27.90
N GLY A 149 -9.65 -25.58 -27.88
CA GLY A 149 -11.05 -25.36 -27.47
C GLY A 149 -11.26 -25.52 -25.95
N LEU A 150 -10.20 -25.41 -25.16
CA LEU A 150 -10.27 -25.52 -23.70
C LEU A 150 -10.81 -24.22 -23.09
N PHE A 151 -10.46 -23.08 -23.67
CA PHE A 151 -10.82 -21.75 -23.20
C PHE A 151 -11.49 -20.92 -24.29
N VAL A 152 -12.46 -20.11 -23.87
CA VAL A 152 -13.05 -19.07 -24.71
C VAL A 152 -12.11 -17.85 -24.73
N PRO A 153 -11.77 -17.26 -25.90
CA PRO A 153 -10.86 -16.10 -25.99
C PRO A 153 -11.24 -14.95 -25.07
N GLU A 154 -12.55 -14.68 -24.92
CA GLU A 154 -13.09 -13.65 -24.06
C GLU A 154 -12.70 -13.88 -22.59
N THR A 155 -12.74 -15.11 -22.09
CA THR A 155 -12.38 -15.40 -20.69
C THR A 155 -10.91 -15.08 -20.40
N ILE A 156 -10.01 -15.42 -21.33
CA ILE A 156 -8.58 -15.12 -21.25
C ILE A 156 -8.38 -13.60 -21.29
N LEU A 157 -9.10 -12.89 -22.17
CA LEU A 157 -9.01 -11.43 -22.28
C LEU A 157 -9.39 -10.73 -20.96
N TYR A 158 -10.58 -11.01 -20.42
CA TYR A 158 -11.04 -10.35 -19.19
C TYR A 158 -10.16 -10.71 -18.00
N GLN A 159 -9.67 -11.95 -17.94
CA GLN A 159 -8.76 -12.37 -16.89
C GLN A 159 -7.38 -11.71 -17.01
N ALA A 160 -6.87 -11.51 -18.22
CA ALA A 160 -5.62 -10.78 -18.45
C ALA A 160 -5.73 -9.32 -17.98
N VAL A 161 -6.85 -8.65 -18.28
CA VAL A 161 -7.12 -7.29 -17.79
C VAL A 161 -7.21 -7.25 -16.27
N ALA A 162 -7.90 -8.22 -15.64
CA ALA A 162 -7.99 -8.31 -14.19
C ALA A 162 -6.64 -8.62 -13.52
N ALA A 163 -5.76 -9.39 -14.17
CA ALA A 163 -4.41 -9.66 -13.73
C ALA A 163 -3.51 -8.41 -13.80
N LEU A 164 -3.58 -7.65 -14.88
CA LEU A 164 -2.88 -6.37 -15.02
C LEU A 164 -3.34 -5.35 -13.98
N ALA A 165 -4.64 -5.27 -13.74
CA ALA A 165 -5.22 -4.40 -12.72
C ALA A 165 -4.74 -4.74 -11.30
N PHE A 166 -4.52 -6.03 -11.00
CA PHE A 166 -3.96 -6.46 -9.73
C PHE A 166 -2.54 -5.92 -9.50
N PHE A 167 -1.69 -5.86 -10.54
CA PHE A 167 -0.33 -5.32 -10.41
C PHE A 167 -0.30 -3.81 -10.14
N ALA A 168 -1.38 -3.09 -10.44
CA ALA A 168 -1.48 -1.67 -10.11
C ALA A 168 -1.79 -1.42 -8.61
N ILE A 169 -2.16 -2.45 -7.83
CA ILE A 169 -2.38 -2.34 -6.38
C ILE A 169 -1.01 -2.23 -5.70
N PRO A 170 -0.69 -1.11 -5.02
CA PRO A 170 0.68 -0.81 -4.58
C PRO A 170 1.10 -1.59 -3.33
N ASN A 171 0.14 -2.13 -2.57
CA ASN A 171 0.44 -2.89 -1.37
C ASN A 171 0.14 -4.38 -1.58
N TYR A 172 1.17 -5.21 -1.36
CA TYR A 172 1.12 -6.64 -1.56
C TYR A 172 0.05 -7.33 -0.68
N GLU A 173 0.04 -7.06 0.62
CA GLU A 173 -0.89 -7.68 1.58
C GLU A 173 -2.35 -7.37 1.27
N PHE A 174 -2.61 -6.11 0.91
CA PHE A 174 -3.95 -5.68 0.51
C PHE A 174 -4.36 -6.29 -0.83
N GLY A 175 -3.45 -6.40 -1.79
CA GLY A 175 -3.66 -7.13 -3.03
C GLY A 175 -4.05 -8.59 -2.76
N MET A 176 -3.25 -9.31 -1.98
CA MET A 176 -3.51 -10.71 -1.63
C MET A 176 -4.86 -10.91 -0.94
N ALA A 177 -5.21 -10.05 0.01
CA ALA A 177 -6.53 -10.09 0.64
C ALA A 177 -7.65 -9.86 -0.40
N THR A 178 -7.50 -8.85 -1.26
CA THR A 178 -8.48 -8.54 -2.32
C THR A 178 -8.68 -9.72 -3.27
N ARG A 179 -7.59 -10.43 -3.61
CA ARG A 179 -7.64 -11.65 -4.44
C ARG A 179 -8.39 -12.78 -3.77
N LEU A 180 -8.16 -13.04 -2.48
CA LEU A 180 -8.87 -14.09 -1.75
C LEU A 180 -10.39 -13.81 -1.71
N PHE A 181 -10.78 -12.55 -1.45
CA PHE A 181 -12.20 -12.17 -1.50
C PHE A 181 -12.75 -12.25 -2.92
N ARG A 182 -11.99 -11.88 -3.95
CA ARG A 182 -12.39 -12.07 -5.35
C ARG A 182 -12.67 -13.54 -5.67
N PHE A 183 -11.82 -14.45 -5.21
CA PHE A 183 -12.04 -15.89 -5.38
C PHE A 183 -13.34 -16.35 -4.73
N LEU A 184 -13.63 -15.87 -3.52
CA LEU A 184 -14.90 -16.12 -2.83
C LEU A 184 -16.11 -15.57 -3.61
N VAL A 185 -16.03 -14.33 -4.12
CA VAL A 185 -17.10 -13.75 -4.95
C VAL A 185 -17.28 -14.54 -6.25
N LEU A 186 -16.19 -14.97 -6.88
CA LEU A 186 -16.21 -15.75 -8.10
C LEU A 186 -16.89 -17.11 -7.90
N ILE A 187 -16.59 -17.81 -6.80
CA ILE A 187 -17.26 -19.07 -6.43
C ILE A 187 -18.76 -18.84 -6.21
N LEU A 188 -19.12 -17.85 -5.41
CA LEU A 188 -20.54 -17.53 -5.16
C LEU A 188 -21.27 -17.18 -6.46
N THR A 189 -20.63 -16.40 -7.33
CA THR A 189 -21.18 -16.03 -8.64
C THR A 189 -21.32 -17.24 -9.56
N GLY A 190 -20.37 -18.19 -9.53
CA GLY A 190 -20.47 -19.42 -10.30
C GLY A 190 -21.74 -20.22 -10.01
N PHE A 191 -22.11 -20.34 -8.73
CA PHE A 191 -23.28 -21.11 -8.29
C PHE A 191 -24.60 -20.33 -8.31
N PHE A 192 -24.58 -19.05 -7.94
CA PHE A 192 -25.79 -18.24 -7.73
C PHE A 192 -25.92 -17.05 -8.68
N SER A 193 -25.02 -16.94 -9.66
CA SER A 193 -25.01 -15.90 -10.68
C SER A 193 -25.08 -14.48 -10.10
N PHE A 194 -25.99 -13.60 -10.56
CA PHE A 194 -26.14 -12.23 -10.05
C PHE A 194 -26.37 -12.15 -8.53
N TRP A 195 -27.15 -13.07 -7.95
CA TRP A 195 -27.35 -13.11 -6.50
C TRP A 195 -26.06 -13.47 -5.78
N GLY A 196 -25.29 -14.40 -6.34
CA GLY A 196 -23.95 -14.75 -5.83
C GLY A 196 -22.99 -13.58 -5.83
N LEU A 197 -22.99 -12.79 -6.91
CA LEU A 197 -22.19 -11.58 -7.01
C LEU A 197 -22.61 -10.53 -5.96
N ALA A 198 -23.92 -10.25 -5.86
CA ALA A 198 -24.44 -9.28 -4.90
C ALA A 198 -24.12 -9.67 -3.45
N VAL A 199 -24.35 -10.94 -3.10
CA VAL A 199 -24.05 -11.47 -1.76
C VAL A 199 -22.54 -11.48 -1.51
N GLY A 200 -21.72 -11.90 -2.46
CA GLY A 200 -20.27 -11.93 -2.30
C GLY A 200 -19.66 -10.54 -2.09
N VAL A 201 -20.12 -9.55 -2.84
CA VAL A 201 -19.71 -8.14 -2.66
C VAL A 201 -20.19 -7.62 -1.30
N LEU A 202 -21.43 -7.90 -0.92
CA LEU A 202 -21.98 -7.50 0.37
C LEU A 202 -21.19 -8.11 1.54
N VAL A 203 -20.88 -9.40 1.48
CA VAL A 203 -20.04 -10.09 2.48
C VAL A 203 -18.67 -9.43 2.57
N THR A 204 -18.06 -9.10 1.43
CA THR A 204 -16.74 -8.44 1.41
C THR A 204 -16.79 -7.07 2.09
N ILE A 205 -17.80 -6.24 1.78
CA ILE A 205 -18.00 -4.93 2.40
C ILE A 205 -18.27 -5.07 3.90
N LEU A 206 -19.08 -6.05 4.28
CA LEU A 206 -19.43 -6.32 5.67
C LEU A 206 -18.20 -6.74 6.49
N VAL A 207 -17.36 -7.62 5.95
CA VAL A 207 -16.09 -8.01 6.59
C VAL A 207 -15.16 -6.80 6.73
N MET A 208 -15.05 -5.95 5.70
CA MET A 208 -14.31 -4.68 5.81
C MET A 208 -14.91 -3.76 6.88
N GLY A 209 -16.24 -3.65 6.97
CA GLY A 209 -16.93 -2.75 7.89
C GLY A 209 -16.80 -3.17 9.37
N PHE A 210 -16.76 -4.47 9.64
CA PHE A 210 -16.55 -4.99 10.99
C PHE A 210 -15.07 -5.05 11.39
N THR A 211 -14.14 -4.96 10.43
CA THR A 211 -12.71 -4.92 10.72
C THR A 211 -12.33 -3.58 11.37
N LYS A 212 -11.57 -3.64 12.46
CA LYS A 212 -11.03 -2.46 13.16
C LYS A 212 -9.51 -2.59 13.33
N SER A 213 -8.77 -1.52 13.04
CA SER A 213 -7.33 -1.42 13.30
C SER A 213 -7.12 -0.55 14.54
N LEU A 214 -6.72 -1.18 15.68
CA LEU A 214 -6.57 -0.52 16.99
C LEU A 214 -7.74 0.42 17.37
N GLY A 215 -8.98 -0.07 17.17
CA GLY A 215 -10.20 0.68 17.47
C GLY A 215 -10.68 1.63 16.37
N LEU A 216 -9.89 1.85 15.32
CA LEU A 216 -10.28 2.62 14.14
C LEU A 216 -11.09 1.77 13.15
N PRO A 217 -12.29 2.19 12.70
CA PRO A 217 -13.02 1.50 11.64
C PRO A 217 -12.21 1.46 10.34
N TYR A 218 -12.08 0.28 9.75
CA TYR A 218 -11.25 0.07 8.56
C TYR A 218 -11.73 0.84 7.32
N LEU A 219 -13.04 1.09 7.22
CA LEU A 219 -13.65 1.86 6.12
C LEU A 219 -13.69 3.37 6.34
N TRP A 220 -13.15 3.91 7.44
CA TRP A 220 -13.07 5.36 7.65
C TRP A 220 -12.23 6.00 6.53
N PRO A 221 -12.67 7.11 5.88
CA PRO A 221 -13.77 8.03 6.24
C PRO A 221 -15.10 7.78 5.51
N LEU A 222 -15.29 6.62 4.87
CA LEU A 222 -16.56 6.26 4.24
C LEU A 222 -17.60 5.88 5.31
N ILE A 223 -17.16 5.10 6.30
CA ILE A 223 -17.96 4.68 7.45
C ILE A 223 -17.11 4.82 8.72
N PRO A 224 -17.44 5.75 9.65
CA PRO A 224 -18.47 6.80 9.56
C PRO A 224 -18.12 7.87 8.50
N TRP A 225 -19.15 8.43 7.87
CA TRP A 225 -19.00 9.38 6.75
C TRP A 225 -18.35 10.70 7.18
N HIS A 226 -17.20 11.04 6.59
CA HIS A 226 -16.49 12.30 6.83
C HIS A 226 -15.99 12.95 5.53
N TRP A 227 -16.81 13.84 4.96
CA TRP A 227 -16.59 14.46 3.66
C TRP A 227 -15.25 15.22 3.51
N PRO A 228 -14.78 16.02 4.49
CA PRO A 228 -13.49 16.70 4.37
C PRO A 228 -12.30 15.75 4.19
N SER A 229 -12.33 14.59 4.86
CA SER A 229 -11.27 13.58 4.75
C SER A 229 -11.40 12.77 3.47
N LEU A 230 -12.63 12.45 3.06
CA LEU A 230 -12.89 11.76 1.79
C LEU A 230 -12.45 12.60 0.57
N LYS A 231 -12.68 13.91 0.60
CA LYS A 231 -12.17 14.83 -0.44
C LYS A 231 -10.65 14.82 -0.55
N ARG A 232 -9.93 14.79 0.58
CA ARG A 232 -8.45 14.68 0.61
C ARG A 232 -7.95 13.33 0.11
N LEU A 233 -8.75 12.28 0.30
CA LEU A 233 -8.48 10.97 -0.25
C LEU A 233 -8.65 10.94 -1.77
N LEU A 234 -9.73 11.53 -2.31
CA LEU A 234 -9.99 11.51 -3.76
C LEU A 234 -9.11 12.51 -4.54
N PHE A 235 -8.93 13.71 -4.00
CA PHE A 235 -8.17 14.79 -4.64
C PHE A 235 -6.90 15.10 -3.87
N ARG A 236 -5.77 15.20 -4.57
CA ARG A 236 -4.51 15.62 -3.97
C ARG A 236 -4.44 17.15 -3.90
N TYR A 237 -4.15 17.65 -2.70
CA TYR A 237 -3.82 19.06 -2.47
C TYR A 237 -2.31 19.25 -2.40
N PRO A 238 -1.78 20.44 -2.74
CA PRO A 238 -0.37 20.76 -2.57
C PRO A 238 0.02 20.68 -1.07
N ILE A 239 1.16 20.03 -0.80
CA ILE A 239 1.66 19.75 0.56
C ILE A 239 1.79 21.01 1.44
N PRO A 240 2.21 22.19 0.93
CA PRO A 240 2.24 23.42 1.74
C PRO A 240 0.88 23.83 2.34
N THR A 241 -0.23 23.38 1.75
CA THR A 241 -1.60 23.69 2.18
C THR A 241 -2.17 22.64 3.15
N VAL A 242 -1.49 21.49 3.32
CA VAL A 242 -1.91 20.45 4.27
C VAL A 242 -1.46 20.85 5.67
N SER A 243 -2.30 21.59 6.39
CA SER A 243 -1.96 22.06 7.75
C SER A 243 -2.40 21.10 8.86
N LYS A 244 -3.49 20.34 8.66
CA LYS A 244 -4.14 19.60 9.75
C LYS A 244 -3.90 18.10 9.67
N ARG A 245 -3.49 17.51 10.78
CA ARG A 245 -3.38 16.06 10.99
C ARG A 245 -4.78 15.40 10.87
N PRO A 246 -4.88 14.16 10.39
CA PRO A 246 -6.14 13.44 10.39
C PRO A 246 -6.73 13.33 11.82
N PRO A 247 -8.04 13.56 12.02
CA PRO A 247 -8.61 13.61 13.37
C PRO A 247 -8.59 12.25 14.10
N PHE A 248 -8.46 11.16 13.36
CA PHE A 248 -8.56 9.81 13.92
C PHE A 248 -7.30 9.36 14.66
N THR A 249 -6.13 9.93 14.38
CA THR A 249 -4.89 9.62 15.08
C THR A 249 -4.85 10.19 16.50
N ARG A 250 -5.88 10.96 16.90
CA ARG A 250 -5.99 11.64 18.21
C ARG A 250 -4.67 12.34 18.60
N PRO A 251 -4.10 13.17 17.70
CA PRO A 251 -2.81 13.78 17.96
C PRO A 251 -2.93 14.82 19.09
N VAL A 252 -1.85 15.01 19.84
CA VAL A 252 -1.78 16.02 20.92
C VAL A 252 -1.94 17.43 20.34
N ASP A 253 -1.32 17.69 19.18
CA ASP A 253 -1.50 18.93 18.43
C ASP A 253 -2.20 18.67 17.09
N ALA A 254 -3.08 19.58 16.69
CA ALA A 254 -3.88 19.42 15.47
C ALA A 254 -3.11 19.75 14.17
N ASP A 255 -2.05 20.56 14.26
CA ASP A 255 -1.32 21.08 13.10
C ASP A 255 -0.01 20.32 12.83
N ILE A 256 0.31 20.14 11.55
CA ILE A 256 1.55 19.53 11.05
C ILE A 256 2.71 20.53 11.12
N LYS A 257 2.42 21.83 10.98
CA LYS A 257 3.41 22.91 11.08
C LYS A 257 3.42 23.44 12.51
N GLU A 258 4.60 23.53 13.12
CA GLU A 258 4.76 24.40 14.29
C GLU A 258 4.39 25.83 13.86
N THR A 259 3.49 26.47 14.60
CA THR A 259 3.18 27.88 14.37
C THR A 259 4.43 28.69 14.69
N SER A 260 5.23 29.00 13.65
CA SER A 260 6.30 29.99 13.73
C SER A 260 5.67 31.35 14.03
N GLY A 261 5.44 31.64 15.32
CA GLY A 261 4.75 32.85 15.75
C GLY A 261 4.06 32.84 17.12
N GLN A 262 4.18 31.81 17.97
CA GLN A 262 3.79 31.93 19.39
C GLN A 262 4.98 31.65 20.30
N GLN A 263 5.68 32.72 20.66
CA GLN A 263 6.48 32.75 21.88
C GLN A 263 5.54 32.54 23.08
N GLY A 264 5.76 31.45 23.82
CA GLY A 264 5.41 31.32 25.23
C GLY A 264 3.93 31.22 25.60
N VAL A 265 3.33 30.04 25.44
CA VAL A 265 2.28 29.60 26.37
C VAL A 265 2.70 28.22 26.91
N PRO A 266 3.10 28.11 28.19
CA PRO A 266 3.36 26.80 28.77
C PRO A 266 2.04 26.02 28.80
N ALA A 267 2.10 24.74 28.40
CA ALA A 267 0.98 23.82 28.51
C ALA A 267 0.41 23.86 29.94
N PRO A 268 -0.92 23.83 30.14
CA PRO A 268 -1.47 23.71 31.47
C PRO A 268 -0.95 22.41 32.08
N ARG A 269 -0.11 22.53 33.13
CA ARG A 269 0.30 21.40 33.95
C ARG A 269 -0.96 20.79 34.55
N LYS A 270 -1.49 19.75 33.92
CA LYS A 270 -2.34 18.80 34.64
C LYS A 270 -1.44 18.15 35.68
N ASN A 271 -1.71 18.44 36.94
CA ASN A 271 -1.11 17.78 38.09
C ASN A 271 -1.40 16.28 38.01
N LEU A 272 -0.57 15.53 37.28
CA LEU A 272 -0.44 14.09 37.51
C LEU A 272 0.47 13.95 38.71
N GLY A 273 -0.12 13.63 39.86
CA GLY A 273 0.64 13.11 41.00
C GLY A 273 1.45 11.88 40.59
N PRO A 274 2.50 11.52 41.36
CA PRO A 274 3.40 10.43 40.99
C PRO A 274 2.61 9.11 40.90
N ARG A 275 2.39 8.62 39.67
CA ARG A 275 1.99 7.24 39.45
C ARG A 275 3.25 6.37 39.55
N THR A 276 3.50 5.85 40.74
CA THR A 276 4.38 4.70 40.94
C THR A 276 3.77 3.50 40.21
N VAL A 277 4.28 3.20 39.02
CA VAL A 277 4.13 1.88 38.41
C VAL A 277 5.19 0.97 39.04
N PRO A 278 4.82 -0.10 39.76
CA PRO A 278 5.80 -1.03 40.28
C PRO A 278 6.41 -1.82 39.11
N PHE A 279 7.62 -1.46 38.72
CA PHE A 279 8.45 -2.26 37.83
C PHE A 279 9.22 -3.27 38.69
N SER A 280 8.69 -4.50 38.79
CA SER A 280 9.37 -5.61 39.48
C SER A 280 10.50 -6.14 38.58
N LEU A 281 11.74 -5.73 38.87
CA LEU A 281 12.94 -6.35 38.33
C LEU A 281 13.12 -7.73 38.95
N THR A 282 12.77 -8.78 38.22
CA THR A 282 13.23 -10.14 38.51
C THR A 282 14.74 -10.20 38.30
N LYS A 283 15.44 -10.52 39.40
CA LYS A 283 16.89 -10.67 39.53
C LYS A 283 17.40 -11.81 38.64
N GLY A 284 18.12 -11.48 37.57
CA GLY A 284 18.78 -12.43 36.67
C GLY A 284 20.30 -12.36 36.81
N SER A 285 20.85 -13.39 37.48
CA SER A 285 22.21 -13.96 37.37
C SER A 285 23.39 -13.06 37.00
N GLU A 286 24.31 -12.92 37.96
CA GLU A 286 25.70 -12.49 37.80
C GLU A 286 26.46 -13.37 36.78
N PHE A 287 27.25 -12.74 35.91
CA PHE A 287 28.35 -13.40 35.17
C PHE A 287 29.62 -12.56 35.32
N PRO A 288 30.80 -13.18 35.52
CA PRO A 288 31.97 -12.50 36.04
C PRO A 288 32.76 -11.73 34.99
N SER A 289 33.39 -10.66 35.48
CA SER A 289 34.35 -9.77 34.83
C SER A 289 35.63 -10.47 34.36
N GLY A 290 36.09 -10.13 33.15
CA GLY A 290 37.46 -10.33 32.66
C GLY A 290 38.11 -8.98 32.30
N PRO A 291 39.46 -8.84 32.39
CA PRO A 291 40.09 -7.53 32.52
C PRO A 291 40.55 -6.92 31.19
N GLY A 292 40.55 -5.58 31.14
CA GLY A 292 41.56 -4.80 30.42
C GLY A 292 41.17 -4.28 29.04
N ARG A 293 40.82 -2.99 28.99
CA ARG A 293 41.50 -1.95 28.17
C ARG A 293 40.81 -0.60 28.38
N SER A 294 41.56 0.33 28.94
CA SER A 294 41.21 1.75 29.00
C SER A 294 41.12 2.34 27.60
N ALA A 295 40.05 3.09 27.32
CA ALA A 295 40.01 4.08 26.26
C ALA A 295 39.30 5.32 26.80
N GLU A 296 40.09 6.37 27.05
CA GLU A 296 39.60 7.72 27.27
C GLU A 296 38.79 8.18 26.06
N VAL A 297 37.59 8.73 26.29
CA VAL A 297 36.86 9.51 25.28
C VAL A 297 36.59 10.87 25.89
N GLY A 298 37.28 11.86 25.32
CA GLY A 298 37.28 13.25 25.76
C GLY A 298 35.95 13.97 25.55
N MET A 299 35.70 14.92 26.46
CA MET A 299 34.64 15.93 26.36
C MET A 299 34.86 16.82 25.13
N GLY A 300 33.90 16.79 24.19
CA GLY A 300 33.75 17.78 23.13
C GLY A 300 32.59 18.73 23.43
N GLN A 301 32.89 20.03 23.41
CA GLN A 301 32.02 21.15 23.78
C GLN A 301 30.82 21.32 22.83
N LEU A 302 29.63 21.58 23.39
CA LEU A 302 28.43 22.02 22.67
C LEU A 302 28.49 23.53 22.42
N THR A 303 28.72 23.94 21.17
CA THR A 303 28.56 25.33 20.71
C THR A 303 27.10 25.61 20.34
N LYS A 304 26.52 26.64 20.98
CA LYS A 304 25.23 27.25 20.62
C LYS A 304 25.37 27.99 19.30
N GLU A 305 24.54 27.68 18.30
CA GLU A 305 24.35 28.55 17.14
C GLU A 305 23.08 29.40 17.29
N ARG A 306 23.29 30.71 17.13
CA ARG A 306 22.30 31.79 17.16
C ARG A 306 22.07 32.22 15.71
N THR A 307 20.86 32.07 15.21
CA THR A 307 20.51 32.49 13.84
C THR A 307 20.15 33.99 13.86
N GLU A 308 20.97 34.83 13.22
CA GLU A 308 20.59 36.21 12.89
C GLU A 308 19.93 36.26 11.50
N ARG A 309 18.87 37.07 11.39
CA ARG A 309 18.15 37.37 10.15
C ARG A 309 18.95 38.39 9.34
N THR A 310 19.30 38.07 8.10
CA THR A 310 19.58 39.09 7.08
C THR A 310 18.29 39.39 6.30
N ALA A 311 17.97 40.67 6.20
CA ALA A 311 16.90 41.19 5.37
C ALA A 311 17.39 41.25 3.93
N ASP A 312 16.89 40.36 3.06
CA ASP A 312 16.60 40.62 1.64
C ASP A 312 16.01 39.34 1.00
N GLY A 313 14.78 39.46 0.50
CA GLY A 313 13.91 38.35 0.12
C GLY A 313 14.18 37.77 -1.27
N HIS A 314 15.25 37.00 -1.43
CA HIS A 314 15.47 36.15 -2.60
C HIS A 314 15.93 34.74 -2.19
N TYR A 315 15.15 33.71 -2.56
CA TYR A 315 15.56 32.31 -2.42
C TYR A 315 16.40 31.92 -3.65
N SER A 316 17.72 31.81 -3.47
CA SER A 316 18.62 31.19 -4.44
C SER A 316 19.11 29.86 -3.87
N TRP A 317 18.83 28.75 -4.55
CA TRP A 317 19.33 27.42 -4.20
C TRP A 317 20.59 27.11 -5.02
N TYR A 318 21.74 27.56 -4.53
CA TYR A 318 23.05 26.98 -4.86
C TYR A 318 23.98 27.11 -3.65
N PRO A 319 24.62 26.03 -3.17
CA PRO A 319 25.67 26.13 -2.17
C PRO A 319 26.99 26.54 -2.84
N GLU A 320 27.39 27.80 -2.67
CA GLU A 320 28.72 28.31 -3.04
C GLU A 320 29.74 28.01 -1.92
N GLY A 321 30.41 26.85 -2.05
CA GLY A 321 31.80 26.55 -1.61
C GLY A 321 32.11 26.30 -0.10
N PRO A 322 33.33 25.80 0.24
CA PRO A 322 34.15 24.81 -0.47
C PRO A 322 34.64 23.71 0.50
N CYS A 323 34.15 22.47 0.42
CA CYS A 323 34.73 21.34 1.16
C CYS A 323 34.47 20.00 0.46
N LEU A 324 35.08 19.80 -0.71
CA LEU A 324 35.45 18.49 -1.27
C LEU A 324 36.39 18.76 -2.45
N PRO A 325 37.66 18.32 -2.36
CA PRO A 325 38.04 17.24 -3.28
C PRO A 325 39.05 16.29 -2.63
N ARG A 326 38.58 15.26 -1.93
CA ARG A 326 39.35 14.01 -1.69
C ARG A 326 38.40 12.86 -1.43
N LEU A 327 37.74 12.36 -2.49
CA LEU A 327 37.15 11.01 -2.54
C LEU A 327 36.80 10.60 -3.98
N PHE A 328 37.55 11.12 -4.96
CA PHE A 328 37.55 10.67 -6.36
C PHE A 328 39.00 10.32 -6.74
N SER A 329 39.56 9.32 -6.06
CA SER A 329 40.78 8.61 -6.47
C SER A 329 40.90 7.34 -5.62
N ALA A 330 40.10 6.33 -5.96
CA ALA A 330 40.28 4.94 -5.51
C ALA A 330 39.38 4.03 -6.37
N VAL A 331 39.49 4.15 -7.70
CA VAL A 331 38.98 3.16 -8.65
C VAL A 331 40.10 2.93 -9.66
N GLU A 332 41.13 2.21 -9.22
CA GLU A 332 42.07 1.51 -10.11
C GLU A 332 42.93 0.56 -9.26
N SER A 333 43.19 -0.63 -9.81
CA SER A 333 44.01 -1.73 -9.31
C SER A 333 43.35 -2.78 -8.38
N ILE A 334 42.66 -3.75 -8.98
CA ILE A 334 42.81 -5.17 -8.60
C ILE A 334 43.06 -5.96 -9.90
N PRO A 335 44.18 -6.69 -10.03
CA PRO A 335 44.48 -7.47 -11.22
C PRO A 335 43.74 -8.82 -11.24
N ILE A 336 43.63 -9.32 -12.48
CA ILE A 336 43.06 -10.56 -13.01
C ILE A 336 43.17 -11.78 -12.09
#